data_AF-G7MRI3-F1
#
_entry.id   AF-G7MRI3-F1
#
_cell.length_a   1.000
_cell.length_b   1.000
_cell.length_c   1.000
_cell.angle_alpha   90.00
_cell.angle_beta   90.00
_cell.angle_gamma   90.00
#
_symmetry.space_group_name_H-M   'P 1'
#
loop_
_entity.id
_entity.type
_entity.pdbx_description
1 polymer ?
#
loop_
_entity_poly.entity_id
_entity_poly.type
_entity_poly.pdbx_seq_one_letter_code
_entity_poly.pdbx_strand_id
1 'polypeptide(L)'
;MSTESMIRDVELAEEALPRKTAGPQGSRRCWFLSLFSFLLVAGATTLFCLLHFGVIGPQREEFPKDPSLISPLAQAVRSSSRTPSDKPVAHVVANPQAEGQLQWLNRRANALLANGVELTDNQLVVPSEGLYLIYSQVLFKGQGCPSNHVLLTHTISRIAVSYQTKVNLLSAIKSPCQRETPEGAEAKPWYEPIYLGGVFQLEKGDRLSAEINLPDYLDFAESGQVYFGIIAL
;
A
#
# COMPACT_ATOMS: atom_id res chain seq x y z
N MET A 1 -3.75 -13.43 83.40
CA MET A 1 -3.74 -14.49 84.43
C MET A 1 -4.34 -15.73 83.76
N SER A 2 -3.47 -16.64 83.32
CA SER A 2 -3.23 -17.98 83.91
C SER A 2 -4.41 -18.92 83.65
N THR A 3 -4.33 -19.82 82.68
CA THR A 3 -3.79 -21.20 82.76
C THR A 3 -4.44 -22.04 83.84
N GLU A 4 -4.78 -23.27 83.45
CA GLU A 4 -5.05 -24.43 84.31
C GLU A 4 -6.53 -24.83 84.49
N SER A 5 -7.12 -25.36 83.41
CA SER A 5 -7.99 -26.53 83.51
C SER A 5 -7.91 -27.30 82.18
N MET A 6 -6.74 -27.88 81.99
CA MET A 6 -6.55 -29.09 81.21
C MET A 6 -6.98 -30.26 82.12
N ILE A 7 -7.19 -31.45 81.55
CA ILE A 7 -7.41 -32.72 82.26
C ILE A 7 -8.90 -33.01 82.55
N ARG A 8 -9.70 -33.19 81.48
CA ARG A 8 -10.68 -34.29 81.49
C ARG A 8 -11.19 -34.81 80.15
N ASP A 9 -10.61 -34.40 79.03
CA ASP A 9 -10.92 -35.01 77.72
C ASP A 9 -9.67 -35.62 77.04
N VAL A 10 -8.57 -35.79 77.79
CA VAL A 10 -7.30 -36.41 77.33
C VAL A 10 -7.24 -37.91 77.70
N GLU A 11 -8.37 -38.52 78.04
CA GLU A 11 -8.48 -39.95 78.38
C GLU A 11 -9.36 -40.72 77.37
N LEU A 12 -9.16 -40.41 76.10
CA LEU A 12 -9.51 -41.25 74.95
C LEU A 12 -8.37 -41.22 73.90
N ALA A 13 -7.13 -41.16 74.39
CA ALA A 13 -6.08 -42.00 73.84
C ALA A 13 -6.29 -43.35 74.56
N GLU A 14 -6.53 -44.47 73.91
CA GLU A 14 -5.48 -45.18 73.20
C GLU A 14 -6.14 -46.39 72.51
N GLU A 15 -6.56 -46.26 71.26
CA GLU A 15 -6.67 -47.44 70.39
C GLU A 15 -5.95 -47.15 69.08
N ALA A 16 -4.71 -47.66 69.05
CA ALA A 16 -4.02 -48.22 67.91
C ALA A 16 -4.10 -47.42 66.59
N LEU A 17 -3.05 -46.62 66.36
CA LEU A 17 -2.54 -46.30 65.02
C LEU A 17 -2.51 -47.55 64.13
N PRO A 18 -3.31 -47.65 63.05
CA PRO A 18 -2.94 -48.50 61.95
C PRO A 18 -1.86 -47.74 61.17
N ARG A 19 -0.65 -48.26 61.26
CA ARG A 19 0.48 -47.99 60.38
C ARG A 19 0.04 -48.23 58.93
N LYS A 20 -0.59 -47.23 58.29
CA LYS A 20 -0.89 -47.27 56.86
C LYS A 20 0.39 -46.93 56.10
N THR A 21 1.12 -48.00 55.82
CA THR A 21 2.13 -48.13 54.79
C THR A 21 1.90 -47.16 53.63
N ALA A 22 2.90 -46.31 53.43
CA ALA A 22 3.10 -45.60 52.18
C ALA A 22 3.14 -46.62 51.03
N GLY A 23 2.10 -46.62 50.21
CA GLY A 23 2.12 -47.20 48.87
C GLY A 23 2.37 -46.08 47.85
N PRO A 24 3.30 -46.22 46.90
CA PRO A 24 3.59 -45.18 45.92
C PRO A 24 2.51 -45.15 44.82
N GLN A 25 1.31 -44.67 45.13
CA GLN A 25 0.19 -44.60 44.17
C GLN A 25 -0.20 -43.18 43.74
N GLY A 26 0.26 -42.13 44.43
CA GLY A 26 0.05 -40.73 44.02
C GLY A 26 1.08 -40.19 43.02
N SER A 27 2.34 -40.63 43.13
CA SER A 27 3.44 -40.10 42.31
C SER A 27 3.36 -40.56 40.85
N ARG A 28 3.07 -41.85 40.61
CA ARG A 28 2.91 -42.40 39.25
C ARG A 28 1.77 -41.75 38.49
N ARG A 29 0.62 -41.51 39.14
CA ARG A 29 -0.58 -40.95 38.48
C ARG A 29 -0.37 -39.50 38.03
N CYS A 30 0.30 -38.67 38.83
CA CYS A 30 0.72 -37.32 38.43
C CYS A 30 1.78 -37.33 37.33
N TRP A 31 2.74 -38.26 37.38
CA TRP A 31 3.74 -38.41 36.33
C TRP A 31 3.12 -38.81 34.99
N PHE A 32 2.16 -39.74 34.99
CA PHE A 32 1.44 -40.12 33.78
C PHE A 32 0.59 -38.98 33.22
N LEU A 33 -0.06 -38.19 34.06
CA LEU A 33 -0.84 -37.02 33.62
C LEU A 33 0.06 -35.90 33.06
N SER A 34 1.21 -35.66 33.70
CA SER A 34 2.20 -34.69 33.21
C SER A 34 2.82 -35.13 31.88
N LEU A 35 3.15 -36.42 31.75
CA LEU A 35 3.65 -36.99 30.49
C LEU A 35 2.59 -36.92 29.39
N PHE A 36 1.32 -37.22 29.69
CA PHE A 36 0.23 -37.10 28.72
C PHE A 36 0.01 -35.66 28.27
N SER A 37 0.04 -34.70 29.20
CA SER A 37 -0.08 -33.28 28.86
C SER A 37 1.09 -32.81 27.98
N PHE A 38 2.31 -33.22 28.31
CA PHE A 38 3.49 -32.91 27.49
C PHE A 38 3.39 -33.51 26.09
N LEU A 39 2.96 -34.77 25.96
CA LEU A 39 2.76 -35.44 24.68
C LEU A 39 1.65 -34.78 23.85
N LEU A 40 0.57 -34.32 24.48
CA LEU A 40 -0.50 -33.59 23.80
C LEU A 40 -0.02 -32.24 23.28
N VAL A 41 0.74 -31.49 24.08
CA VAL A 41 1.30 -30.18 23.66
C VAL A 41 2.36 -30.37 22.58
N ALA A 42 3.23 -31.37 22.69
CA ALA A 42 4.22 -31.72 21.68
C ALA A 42 3.54 -32.18 20.37
N GLY A 43 2.46 -32.96 20.46
CA GLY A 43 1.65 -33.37 19.31
C GLY A 43 0.94 -32.18 18.65
N ALA A 44 0.35 -31.28 19.43
CA ALA A 44 -0.33 -30.11 18.90
C ALA A 44 0.64 -29.12 18.24
N THR A 45 1.82 -28.91 18.84
CA THR A 45 2.86 -28.04 18.28
C THR A 45 3.49 -28.64 17.04
N THR A 46 3.74 -29.95 16.98
CA THR A 46 4.21 -30.60 15.76
C THR A 46 3.15 -30.56 14.66
N LEU A 47 1.87 -30.80 14.95
CA LEU A 47 0.78 -30.65 13.99
C LEU A 47 0.66 -29.20 13.49
N PHE A 48 0.74 -28.22 14.38
CA PHE A 48 0.73 -26.80 14.02
C PHE A 48 1.92 -26.43 13.14
N CYS A 49 3.13 -26.89 13.45
CA CYS A 49 4.30 -26.72 12.59
C CYS A 49 4.10 -27.40 11.24
N LEU A 50 3.59 -28.62 11.19
CA LEU A 50 3.32 -29.35 9.94
C LEU A 50 2.24 -28.66 9.10
N LEU A 51 1.25 -28.03 9.72
CA LEU A 51 0.25 -27.19 9.05
C LEU A 51 0.86 -25.87 8.54
N HIS A 52 1.63 -25.18 9.38
CA HIS A 52 2.25 -23.89 9.05
C HIS A 52 3.32 -24.02 7.95
N PHE A 53 4.11 -25.10 7.98
CA PHE A 53 5.09 -25.43 6.94
C PHE A 53 4.48 -26.23 5.78
N GLY A 54 3.16 -26.42 5.75
CA GLY A 54 2.42 -26.95 4.61
C GLY A 54 2.65 -28.44 4.29
N VAL A 55 3.13 -29.22 5.27
CA VAL A 55 3.40 -30.66 5.15
C VAL A 55 2.12 -31.49 5.35
N ILE A 56 1.19 -31.04 6.20
CA ILE A 56 -0.10 -31.69 6.48
C ILE A 56 -1.21 -30.64 6.43
N GLY A 57 -1.53 -30.13 5.26
CA GLY A 57 -2.76 -29.38 4.95
C GLY A 57 -3.29 -29.90 3.61
N PRO A 58 -4.47 -29.49 3.12
CA PRO A 58 -4.80 -29.75 1.72
C PRO A 58 -3.58 -29.25 0.94
N GLN A 59 -2.93 -30.14 0.19
CA GLN A 59 -1.88 -29.72 -0.72
C GLN A 59 -2.43 -28.50 -1.42
N ARG A 60 -1.72 -27.36 -1.36
CA ARG A 60 -1.89 -26.32 -2.37
C ARG A 60 -2.01 -27.07 -3.67
N GLU A 61 -3.17 -26.96 -4.31
CA GLU A 61 -3.50 -27.74 -5.50
C GLU A 61 -2.22 -27.89 -6.31
N GLU A 62 -1.78 -29.14 -6.42
CA GLU A 62 -0.75 -29.52 -7.36
C GLU A 62 -1.14 -28.81 -8.65
N PHE A 63 -0.34 -27.80 -9.03
CA PHE A 63 -0.47 -27.15 -10.33
C PHE A 63 -0.67 -28.29 -11.32
N PRO A 64 -1.81 -28.35 -12.04
CA PRO A 64 -1.93 -29.33 -13.10
C PRO A 64 -0.70 -29.14 -13.98
N LYS A 65 0.10 -30.20 -14.14
CA LYS A 65 1.17 -30.28 -15.16
C LYS A 65 0.51 -30.35 -16.53
N ASP A 66 -0.33 -29.36 -16.82
CA ASP A 66 -1.04 -29.19 -18.06
C ASP A 66 -0.60 -27.82 -18.59
N PRO A 67 0.25 -27.77 -19.63
CA PRO A 67 0.81 -26.51 -20.15
C PRO A 67 -0.23 -25.59 -20.82
N SER A 68 -1.52 -25.87 -20.67
CA SER A 68 -2.62 -25.24 -21.40
C SER A 68 -3.43 -24.21 -20.59
N LEU A 69 -3.14 -23.99 -19.29
CA LEU A 69 -3.84 -23.01 -18.45
C LEU A 69 -2.88 -21.95 -17.86
N ILE A 70 -2.03 -21.37 -18.71
CA ILE A 70 -1.44 -20.07 -18.40
C ILE A 70 -2.57 -19.06 -18.58
N SER A 71 -2.92 -18.30 -17.52
CA SER A 71 -3.90 -17.23 -17.69
C SER A 71 -3.46 -16.34 -18.86
N PRO A 72 -4.37 -15.90 -19.75
CA PRO A 72 -4.00 -15.05 -20.88
C PRO A 72 -3.17 -13.84 -20.44
N LEU A 73 -3.43 -13.34 -19.23
CA LEU A 73 -2.68 -12.29 -18.56
C LEU A 73 -1.23 -12.69 -18.23
N ALA A 74 -1.01 -13.85 -17.60
CA ALA A 74 0.35 -14.32 -17.28
C ALA A 74 1.17 -14.63 -18.54
N GLN A 75 0.51 -15.06 -19.62
CA GLN A 75 1.15 -15.29 -20.91
C GLN A 75 1.48 -13.98 -21.63
N ALA A 76 0.57 -13.00 -21.62
CA ALA A 76 0.79 -11.65 -22.14
C ALA A 76 1.91 -10.90 -21.37
N VAL A 77 1.97 -11.04 -20.04
CA VAL A 77 3.03 -10.44 -19.23
C VAL A 77 4.39 -11.10 -19.52
N ARG A 78 4.43 -12.42 -19.74
CA ARG A 78 5.67 -13.15 -20.09
C ARG A 78 6.12 -12.96 -21.53
N SER A 79 5.21 -12.75 -22.48
CA SER A 79 5.57 -12.44 -23.87
C SER A 79 6.05 -10.99 -24.00
N SER A 80 5.41 -10.05 -23.31
CA SER A 80 5.80 -8.63 -23.26
C SER A 80 7.16 -8.39 -22.59
N SER A 81 7.55 -9.22 -21.61
CA SER A 81 8.85 -9.08 -20.92
C SER A 81 10.07 -9.61 -21.69
N ARG A 82 9.87 -10.33 -22.82
CA ARG A 82 10.95 -10.94 -23.61
C ARG A 82 11.41 -10.11 -24.79
N THR A 83 10.66 -9.08 -25.17
CA THR A 83 11.04 -8.11 -26.21
C THR A 83 11.15 -6.73 -25.58
N PRO A 84 12.21 -5.94 -25.86
CA PRO A 84 12.18 -4.52 -25.57
C PRO A 84 10.89 -3.94 -26.15
N SER A 85 10.06 -3.34 -25.29
CA SER A 85 8.81 -2.74 -25.72
C SER A 85 9.16 -1.43 -26.45
N ASP A 86 9.06 -1.43 -27.77
CA ASP A 86 9.24 -0.25 -28.63
C ASP A 86 8.05 0.72 -28.55
N LYS A 87 7.12 0.50 -27.61
CA LYS A 87 5.96 1.35 -27.40
C LYS A 87 6.41 2.75 -26.93
N PRO A 88 5.96 3.83 -27.59
CA PRO A 88 6.11 5.19 -27.09
C PRO A 88 5.70 5.30 -25.62
N VAL A 89 6.59 5.82 -24.77
CA VAL A 89 6.36 5.89 -23.33
C VAL A 89 7.05 7.10 -22.70
N ALA A 90 6.34 7.75 -21.77
CA ALA A 90 6.91 8.72 -20.86
C ALA A 90 6.32 8.58 -19.46
N HIS A 91 7.17 8.80 -18.47
CA HIS A 91 6.82 9.00 -17.07
C HIS A 91 7.75 10.08 -16.55
N VAL A 92 7.27 11.32 -16.51
CA VAL A 92 8.01 12.47 -16.04
C VAL A 92 7.58 12.83 -14.62
N VAL A 93 8.52 13.33 -13.82
CA VAL A 93 8.30 13.69 -12.42
C VAL A 93 8.55 15.19 -12.24
N ALA A 94 7.94 15.80 -11.23
CA ALA A 94 8.15 17.22 -10.99
C ALA A 94 9.62 17.54 -10.62
N ASN A 95 10.07 18.74 -10.96
CA ASN A 95 11.32 19.31 -10.49
C ASN A 95 11.14 19.84 -9.06
N PRO A 96 11.72 19.19 -8.03
CA PRO A 96 11.56 19.67 -6.65
C PRO A 96 12.26 21.00 -6.38
N GLN A 97 13.14 21.45 -7.29
CA GLN A 97 13.86 22.73 -7.19
C GLN A 97 13.12 23.89 -7.88
N ALA A 98 12.01 23.62 -8.59
CA ALA A 98 11.22 24.64 -9.27
C ALA A 98 10.15 25.19 -8.32
N GLU A 99 10.56 26.04 -7.37
CA GLU A 99 9.63 26.67 -6.42
C GLU A 99 8.56 27.49 -7.16
N GLY A 100 7.29 27.32 -6.74
CA GLY A 100 6.14 28.02 -7.32
C GLY A 100 5.84 27.66 -8.78
N GLN A 101 6.40 26.56 -9.31
CA GLN A 101 6.18 26.12 -10.68
C GLN A 101 6.07 24.60 -10.77
N LEU A 102 5.27 24.11 -11.73
CA LEU A 102 5.23 22.69 -12.08
C LEU A 102 6.06 22.46 -13.34
N GLN A 103 7.33 22.10 -13.17
CA GLN A 103 8.24 21.73 -14.26
C GLN A 103 8.48 20.23 -14.28
N TRP A 104 8.26 19.58 -15.43
CA TRP A 104 8.47 18.16 -15.62
C TRP A 104 9.92 17.81 -15.94
N LEU A 105 10.42 16.71 -15.38
CA LEU A 105 11.75 16.16 -15.62
C LEU A 105 11.66 14.69 -16.02
N ASN A 106 12.49 14.29 -16.98
CA ASN A 106 12.67 12.90 -17.42
C ASN A 106 14.00 12.28 -16.97
N ARG A 107 15.01 13.09 -16.63
CA ARG A 107 16.34 12.61 -16.21
C ARG A 107 16.41 12.37 -14.69
N ARG A 108 15.57 11.47 -14.19
CA ARG A 108 15.54 11.01 -12.79
C ARG A 108 15.39 9.49 -12.75
N ALA A 109 15.80 8.86 -11.64
CA ALA A 109 15.57 7.43 -11.45
C ALA A 109 14.06 7.14 -11.51
N ASN A 110 13.69 6.03 -12.17
CA ASN A 110 12.30 5.61 -12.39
C ASN A 110 11.44 6.58 -13.23
N ALA A 111 12.03 7.63 -13.82
CA ALA A 111 11.41 8.41 -14.88
C ALA A 111 11.71 7.78 -16.24
N LEU A 112 10.80 7.96 -17.19
CA LEU A 112 10.88 7.39 -18.53
C LEU A 112 10.62 8.49 -19.57
N LEU A 113 11.42 8.50 -20.62
CA LEU A 113 11.13 9.22 -21.86
C LEU A 113 11.82 8.46 -22.97
N ALA A 114 11.06 7.66 -23.72
CA ALA A 114 11.62 6.70 -24.66
C ALA A 114 10.71 6.52 -25.89
N ASN A 115 11.29 5.87 -26.91
CA ASN A 115 10.59 5.42 -28.11
C ASN A 115 9.83 6.56 -28.83
N GLY A 116 10.50 7.71 -28.96
CA GLY A 116 10.04 8.86 -29.74
C GLY A 116 9.22 9.89 -28.98
N VAL A 117 8.75 9.63 -27.75
CA VAL A 117 8.08 10.67 -26.96
C VAL A 117 9.10 11.75 -26.60
N GLU A 118 8.73 13.01 -26.80
CA GLU A 118 9.56 14.16 -26.46
C GLU A 118 8.93 14.97 -25.31
N LEU A 119 9.76 15.65 -24.53
CA LEU A 119 9.34 16.63 -23.53
C LEU A 119 9.84 18.00 -23.98
N THR A 120 8.95 18.82 -24.53
CA THR A 120 9.26 20.13 -25.12
C THR A 120 8.32 21.16 -24.52
N ASP A 121 8.86 22.29 -24.05
CA ASP A 121 8.08 23.38 -23.43
C ASP A 121 7.12 22.90 -22.33
N ASN A 122 7.59 21.97 -21.49
CA ASN A 122 6.81 21.34 -20.40
C ASN A 122 5.60 20.50 -20.88
N GLN A 123 5.60 20.06 -22.14
CA GLN A 123 4.54 19.25 -22.75
C GLN A 123 5.11 17.94 -23.31
N LEU A 124 4.36 16.86 -23.21
CA LEU A 124 4.69 15.59 -23.84
C LEU A 124 4.20 15.61 -25.30
N VAL A 125 5.09 15.32 -26.24
CA VAL A 125 4.80 15.29 -27.68
C VAL A 125 4.64 13.85 -28.16
N VAL A 126 3.52 13.57 -28.81
CA VAL A 126 3.16 12.23 -29.28
C VAL A 126 3.91 11.90 -30.59
N PRO A 127 4.67 10.79 -30.68
CA PRO A 127 5.48 10.48 -31.87
C PRO A 127 4.70 9.84 -33.02
N SER A 128 3.57 9.17 -32.73
CA SER A 128 2.79 8.40 -33.68
C SER A 128 1.32 8.36 -33.30
N GLU A 129 0.44 8.26 -34.29
CA GLU A 129 -1.00 8.08 -34.07
C GLU A 129 -1.27 6.75 -33.34
N GLY A 130 -2.25 6.74 -32.44
CA GLY A 130 -2.69 5.52 -31.75
C GLY A 130 -3.50 5.79 -30.48
N LEU A 131 -3.83 4.70 -29.78
CA LEU A 131 -4.40 4.75 -28.44
C LEU A 131 -3.30 4.90 -27.40
N TYR A 132 -3.45 5.87 -26.51
CA TYR A 132 -2.53 6.13 -25.41
C TYR A 132 -3.27 6.09 -24.10
N LEU A 133 -2.74 5.36 -23.11
CA LEU A 133 -3.07 5.60 -21.71
C LEU A 133 -2.32 6.85 -21.26
N ILE A 134 -3.08 7.84 -20.78
CA ILE A 134 -2.59 9.11 -20.24
C ILE A 134 -2.93 9.14 -18.76
N TYR A 135 -1.99 9.54 -17.92
CA TYR A 135 -2.21 9.63 -16.47
C TYR A 135 -1.34 10.71 -15.82
N SER A 136 -1.83 11.32 -14.75
CA SER A 136 -1.08 12.30 -13.97
C SER A 136 -1.55 12.26 -12.52
N GLN A 137 -0.63 12.50 -11.59
CA GLN A 137 -0.93 12.74 -10.19
C GLN A 137 -0.23 14.00 -9.71
N VAL A 138 -0.94 14.77 -8.88
CA VAL A 138 -0.38 15.85 -8.08
C VAL A 138 -0.75 15.65 -6.62
N LEU A 139 0.11 16.10 -5.72
CA LEU A 139 -0.17 16.19 -4.29
C LEU A 139 -0.08 17.66 -3.90
N PHE A 140 -1.17 18.19 -3.37
CA PHE A 140 -1.18 19.49 -2.75
C PHE A 140 -1.00 19.38 -1.25
N LYS A 141 -0.37 20.38 -0.64
CA LYS A 141 -0.27 20.58 0.80
C LYS A 141 -0.56 22.02 1.17
N GLY A 142 -1.02 22.23 2.39
CA GLY A 142 -1.08 23.56 2.99
C GLY A 142 -1.20 23.46 4.50
N GLN A 143 -1.28 24.62 5.14
CA GLN A 143 -1.37 24.72 6.60
C GLN A 143 -2.51 25.67 6.99
N GLY A 144 -3.38 25.18 7.88
CA GLY A 144 -4.63 25.85 8.19
C GLY A 144 -5.51 26.04 6.96
N CYS A 145 -6.55 26.84 7.13
CA CYS A 145 -7.50 27.20 6.09
C CYS A 145 -7.68 28.71 6.10
N PRO A 146 -7.28 29.43 5.03
CA PRO A 146 -7.40 30.87 5.00
C PRO A 146 -8.87 31.30 4.83
N SER A 147 -9.17 32.58 5.05
CA SER A 147 -10.50 33.17 4.84
C SER A 147 -10.97 33.09 3.39
N ASN A 148 -10.05 33.20 2.43
CA ASN A 148 -10.36 33.01 1.02
C ASN A 148 -10.50 31.52 0.70
N HIS A 149 -11.55 31.17 -0.04
CA HIS A 149 -11.75 29.79 -0.49
C HIS A 149 -10.66 29.42 -1.49
N VAL A 150 -9.91 28.36 -1.19
CA VAL A 150 -8.91 27.79 -2.09
C VAL A 150 -9.57 26.66 -2.89
N LEU A 151 -9.56 26.79 -4.21
CA LEU A 151 -9.94 25.72 -5.13
C LEU A 151 -8.70 25.27 -5.88
N LEU A 152 -8.39 23.98 -5.76
CA LEU A 152 -7.23 23.36 -6.39
C LEU A 152 -7.72 22.60 -7.61
N THR A 153 -7.17 22.90 -8.78
CA THR A 153 -7.51 22.23 -10.03
C THR A 153 -6.29 21.49 -10.56
N HIS A 154 -6.50 20.30 -11.10
CA HIS A 154 -5.50 19.56 -11.87
C HIS A 154 -6.15 19.15 -13.18
N THR A 155 -5.46 19.39 -14.29
CA THR A 155 -6.02 19.19 -15.63
C THR A 155 -4.96 18.66 -16.58
N ILE A 156 -5.33 17.64 -17.34
CA ILE A 156 -4.57 17.17 -18.50
C ILE A 156 -5.29 17.68 -19.74
N SER A 157 -4.57 18.41 -20.58
CA SER A 157 -5.09 18.99 -21.82
C SER A 157 -4.30 18.52 -23.03
N ARG A 158 -4.96 18.55 -24.19
CA ARG A 158 -4.41 18.28 -25.52
C ARG A 158 -4.41 19.56 -26.34
N ILE A 159 -3.31 19.80 -27.06
CA ILE A 159 -3.26 20.70 -28.21
C ILE A 159 -3.04 19.81 -29.42
N ALA A 160 -4.05 19.70 -30.28
CA ALA A 160 -3.99 18.85 -31.44
C ALA A 160 -3.25 19.55 -32.59
N VAL A 161 -2.58 18.80 -33.46
CA VAL A 161 -1.93 19.40 -34.65
C VAL A 161 -2.97 20.05 -35.56
N SER A 162 -4.12 19.39 -35.73
CA SER A 162 -5.27 19.86 -36.51
C SER A 162 -6.06 21.00 -35.85
N TYR A 163 -5.91 21.19 -34.54
CA TYR A 163 -6.64 22.20 -33.77
C TYR A 163 -5.75 22.79 -32.67
N GLN A 164 -5.16 23.96 -32.96
CA GLN A 164 -4.14 24.63 -32.12
C GLN A 164 -4.71 25.33 -30.87
N THR A 165 -5.89 24.91 -30.41
CA THR A 165 -6.50 25.38 -29.17
C THR A 165 -6.43 24.26 -28.14
N LYS A 166 -6.14 24.65 -26.89
CA LYS A 166 -6.07 23.73 -25.76
C LYS A 166 -7.45 23.19 -25.39
N VAL A 167 -7.58 21.87 -25.30
CA VAL A 167 -8.81 21.17 -24.91
C VAL A 167 -8.54 20.24 -23.74
N ASN A 168 -9.38 20.27 -22.71
CA ASN A 168 -9.22 19.41 -21.54
C ASN A 168 -9.63 17.97 -21.88
N LEU A 169 -8.74 17.02 -21.61
CA LEU A 169 -9.03 15.59 -21.69
C LEU A 169 -9.56 15.07 -20.35
N LEU A 170 -8.88 15.45 -19.27
CA LEU A 170 -9.18 15.03 -17.90
C LEU A 170 -9.03 16.24 -16.98
N SER A 171 -9.95 16.44 -16.05
CA SER A 171 -9.88 17.55 -15.09
C SER A 171 -10.57 17.17 -13.79
N ALA A 172 -10.03 17.64 -12.68
CA ALA A 172 -10.64 17.50 -11.37
C ALA A 172 -10.34 18.72 -10.50
N ILE A 173 -11.22 18.95 -9.52
CA ILE A 173 -11.17 20.06 -8.59
C ILE A 173 -11.27 19.53 -7.16
N LYS A 174 -10.51 20.13 -6.24
CA LYS A 174 -10.56 19.88 -4.79
C LYS A 174 -10.69 21.19 -4.02
N SER A 175 -11.48 21.15 -2.96
CA SER A 175 -11.57 22.21 -1.95
C SER A 175 -11.01 21.65 -0.63
N PRO A 176 -9.73 21.91 -0.28
CA PRO A 176 -9.10 21.36 0.93
C PRO A 176 -9.78 21.84 2.22
N CYS A 177 -10.42 23.01 2.16
CA CYS A 177 -10.99 23.70 3.29
C CYS A 177 -12.47 23.97 3.07
N GLN A 178 -13.30 23.59 4.03
CA GLN A 178 -14.73 23.95 4.05
C GLN A 178 -15.01 25.17 4.93
N ARG A 179 -14.13 25.46 5.90
CA ARG A 179 -14.24 26.58 6.84
C ARG A 179 -12.85 27.13 7.14
N GLU A 180 -12.80 28.43 7.36
CA GLU A 180 -11.59 29.14 7.81
C GLU A 180 -11.12 28.59 9.17
N THR A 181 -9.80 28.55 9.37
CA THR A 181 -9.22 28.25 10.68
C THR A 181 -9.41 29.45 11.61
N PRO A 182 -10.06 29.30 12.77
CA PRO A 182 -10.30 30.41 13.69
C PRO A 182 -9.00 31.10 14.12
N GLU A 183 -9.06 32.42 14.32
CA GLU A 183 -7.93 33.19 14.81
C GLU A 183 -7.47 32.67 16.18
N GLY A 184 -6.16 32.44 16.33
CA GLY A 184 -5.57 31.86 17.55
C GLY A 184 -5.67 30.33 17.67
N ALA A 185 -6.33 29.65 16.73
CA ALA A 185 -6.30 28.18 16.67
C ALA A 185 -5.03 27.66 15.99
N GLU A 186 -4.61 26.45 16.34
CA GLU A 186 -3.47 25.78 15.70
C GLU A 186 -3.76 25.51 14.21
N ALA A 187 -2.91 26.03 13.34
CA ALA A 187 -2.99 25.81 11.90
C ALA A 187 -2.48 24.39 11.55
N LYS A 188 -3.40 23.44 11.43
CA LYS A 188 -3.09 22.04 11.10
C LYS A 188 -2.74 21.87 9.61
N PRO A 189 -1.76 21.02 9.27
CA PRO A 189 -1.46 20.72 7.89
C PRO A 189 -2.57 19.89 7.23
N TRP A 190 -2.75 20.05 5.94
CA TRP A 190 -3.63 19.23 5.11
C TRP A 190 -2.90 18.79 3.84
N TYR A 191 -3.36 17.68 3.26
CA TYR A 191 -2.83 17.10 2.03
C TYR A 191 -3.99 16.65 1.13
N GLU A 192 -3.95 17.01 -0.14
CA GLU A 192 -4.99 16.69 -1.12
C GLU A 192 -4.37 16.10 -2.40
N PRO A 193 -4.44 14.78 -2.61
CA PRO A 193 -4.02 14.18 -3.87
C PRO A 193 -5.11 14.33 -4.94
N ILE A 194 -4.69 14.53 -6.19
CA ILE A 194 -5.55 14.42 -7.37
C ILE A 194 -4.88 13.51 -8.39
N TYR A 195 -5.53 12.39 -8.71
CA TYR A 195 -5.14 11.48 -9.78
C TYR A 195 -6.10 11.62 -10.96
N LEU A 196 -5.55 11.63 -12.17
CA LEU A 196 -6.28 11.63 -13.44
C LEU A 196 -5.72 10.50 -14.31
N GLY A 197 -6.60 9.75 -14.97
CA GLY A 197 -6.18 8.72 -15.92
C GLY A 197 -7.28 8.33 -16.90
N GLY A 198 -6.90 8.05 -18.15
CA GLY A 198 -7.82 7.66 -19.21
C GLY A 198 -7.11 7.26 -20.50
N VAL A 199 -7.83 6.60 -21.40
CA VAL A 199 -7.32 6.19 -22.72
C VAL A 199 -7.89 7.11 -23.78
N PHE A 200 -7.02 7.62 -24.66
CA PHE A 200 -7.40 8.55 -25.73
C PHE A 200 -6.74 8.18 -27.05
N GLN A 201 -7.46 8.38 -28.14
CA GLN A 201 -6.88 8.39 -29.49
C GLN A 201 -6.15 9.72 -29.70
N LEU A 202 -4.87 9.65 -30.04
CA LEU A 202 -4.01 10.81 -30.31
C LEU A 202 -3.39 10.70 -31.70
N GLU A 203 -3.02 11.85 -32.25
CA GLU A 203 -2.33 11.98 -33.53
C GLU A 203 -0.85 12.28 -33.31
N LYS A 204 -0.03 11.96 -34.31
CA LYS A 204 1.38 12.35 -34.32
C LYS A 204 1.51 13.88 -34.21
N GLY A 205 2.36 14.32 -33.29
CA GLY A 205 2.65 15.74 -33.04
C GLY A 205 1.69 16.41 -32.06
N ASP A 206 0.68 15.70 -31.55
CA ASP A 206 -0.14 16.22 -30.47
C ASP A 206 0.70 16.52 -29.24
N ARG A 207 0.35 17.60 -28.56
CA ARG A 207 1.04 18.04 -27.35
C ARG A 207 0.10 17.89 -26.16
N LEU A 208 0.61 17.27 -25.10
CA LEU A 208 -0.12 17.03 -23.87
C LEU A 208 0.52 17.81 -22.72
N SER A 209 -0.29 18.53 -21.97
CA SER A 209 0.13 19.27 -20.78
C SER A 209 -0.63 18.76 -19.56
N ALA A 210 0.05 18.51 -18.46
CA ALA A 210 -0.56 18.32 -17.14
C ALA A 210 -0.26 19.55 -16.28
N GLU A 211 -1.30 20.26 -15.85
CA GLU A 211 -1.21 21.57 -15.22
C GLU A 211 -2.14 21.70 -14.02
N ILE A 212 -1.80 22.68 -13.18
CA ILE A 212 -2.55 23.07 -12.00
C ILE A 212 -2.69 24.59 -11.96
N ASN A 213 -3.64 25.09 -11.20
CA ASN A 213 -3.88 26.53 -11.08
C ASN A 213 -3.00 27.22 -10.01
N LEU A 214 -2.59 26.49 -8.95
CA LEU A 214 -1.88 27.06 -7.81
C LEU A 214 -0.65 26.20 -7.43
N PRO A 215 0.50 26.39 -8.10
CA PRO A 215 1.70 25.59 -7.88
C PRO A 215 2.40 25.80 -6.53
N ASP A 216 2.16 26.91 -5.85
CA ASP A 216 2.70 27.17 -4.50
C ASP A 216 2.21 26.14 -3.46
N TYR A 217 1.10 25.45 -3.74
CA TYR A 217 0.55 24.40 -2.88
C TYR A 217 1.10 23.01 -3.20
N LEU A 218 2.00 22.83 -4.18
CA LEU A 218 2.53 21.50 -4.48
C LEU A 218 3.44 20.99 -3.36
N ASP A 219 3.31 19.69 -3.05
CA ASP A 219 4.25 18.98 -2.22
C ASP A 219 5.26 18.18 -3.06
N PHE A 220 6.53 18.47 -2.86
CA PHE A 220 7.66 17.77 -3.48
C PHE A 220 8.57 17.11 -2.44
N ALA A 221 8.10 16.95 -1.20
CA ALA A 221 8.91 16.42 -0.10
C ALA A 221 9.42 15.01 -0.39
N GLU A 222 8.60 14.18 -1.04
CA GLU A 222 8.93 12.78 -1.32
C GLU A 222 8.80 12.46 -2.82
N SER A 223 9.61 11.50 -3.26
CA SER A 223 9.54 11.00 -4.64
C SER A 223 8.22 10.28 -4.92
N GLY A 224 7.69 10.44 -6.14
CA GLY A 224 6.46 9.76 -6.56
C GLY A 224 5.15 10.44 -6.14
N GLN A 225 5.21 11.62 -5.50
CA GLN A 225 4.01 12.39 -5.16
C GLN A 225 3.40 13.08 -6.39
N VAL A 226 4.25 13.60 -7.29
CA VAL A 226 3.86 14.41 -8.46
C VAL A 226 4.51 13.86 -9.74
N TYR A 227 3.68 13.38 -10.67
CA TYR A 227 4.13 12.75 -11.91
C TYR A 227 3.10 12.88 -13.03
N PHE A 228 3.57 12.79 -14.28
CA PHE A 228 2.75 12.81 -15.48
C PHE A 228 3.30 11.78 -16.47
N GLY A 229 2.45 11.02 -17.14
CA GLY A 229 2.91 9.98 -18.06
C GLY A 229 1.93 9.61 -19.15
N ILE A 230 2.49 9.02 -20.20
CA ILE A 230 1.77 8.40 -21.31
C ILE A 230 2.42 7.07 -21.69
N ILE A 231 1.61 6.15 -22.19
CA ILE A 231 2.11 4.93 -22.83
C ILE A 231 1.18 4.53 -23.97
N ALA A 232 1.75 4.26 -25.15
CA ALA A 232 1.01 3.69 -26.27
C ALA A 232 0.53 2.28 -25.92
N LEU A 233 -0.69 1.92 -26.35
CA LEU A 233 -1.30 0.62 -26.05
C LEU A 233 -1.05 -0.42 -27.14
#